data_AF-A0A7V7N0E6-F1
#
_entry.id   AF-A0A7V7N0E6-F1
#
_cell.length_a   1.000
_cell.length_b   1.000
_cell.length_c   1.000
_cell.angle_alpha   90.00
_cell.angle_beta   90.00
_cell.angle_gamma   90.00
#
_symmetry.space_group_name_H-M   'P 1'
#
loop_
_entity.id
_entity.type
_entity.pdbx_description
1 polymer ?
#
loop_
_entity_poly.entity_id
_entity_poly.type
_entity_poly.pdbx_seq_one_letter_code
_entity_poly.pdbx_strand_id
1 'polypeptide(L)'
;DWEQFAQAAILLGLERGDSVVSQLQKAFGIDVLTIKQGSNNEDSYIEAGQNIGNGLYVGYSQGLFNRLGFWILRYKINDALRMETTQGENQTVDIIYVRRKK
;
A
#
# COMPACT_ATOMS: atom_id res chain seq x y z
N ASP A 1 17.79 -12.48 13.80
CA ASP A 1 17.34 -11.20 13.24
C ASP A 1 16.04 -10.73 13.87
N TRP A 2 16.12 -9.66 14.66
CA TRP A 2 14.94 -9.10 15.35
C TRP A 2 13.94 -8.47 14.37
N GLU A 3 14.43 -7.96 13.24
CA GLU A 3 13.60 -7.36 12.19
C GLU A 3 12.64 -8.37 11.56
N GLN A 4 13.12 -9.58 11.29
CA GLN A 4 12.29 -10.67 10.77
C GLN A 4 11.20 -11.08 11.77
N PHE A 5 11.51 -11.05 13.06
CA PHE A 5 10.54 -11.33 14.11
C PHE A 5 9.49 -10.22 14.23
N ALA A 6 9.90 -8.95 14.15
CA ALA A 6 8.97 -7.81 14.15
C ALA A 6 8.05 -7.83 12.93
N GLN A 7 8.59 -8.12 11.74
CA GLN A 7 7.81 -8.29 10.51
C GLN A 7 6.81 -9.44 10.64
N ALA A 8 7.24 -10.60 11.14
CA ALA A 8 6.36 -11.76 11.36
C ALA A 8 5.25 -11.47 12.38
N ALA A 9 5.54 -10.72 13.45
CA ALA A 9 4.53 -10.31 14.43
C ALA A 9 3.49 -9.33 13.82
N ILE A 10 3.93 -8.40 12.97
CA ILE A 10 3.04 -7.51 12.22
C ILE A 10 2.18 -8.32 11.24
N LEU A 11 2.78 -9.25 10.48
CA LEU A 11 2.10 -10.17 9.58
C LEU A 11 0.98 -10.95 10.30
N LEU A 12 1.30 -11.58 11.43
CA LEU A 12 0.33 -12.31 12.23
C LEU A 12 -0.74 -11.40 12.84
N GLY A 13 -0.39 -10.16 13.20
CA GLY A 13 -1.35 -9.16 13.68
C GLY A 13 -2.32 -8.69 12.61
N LEU A 14 -1.83 -8.55 11.37
CA LEU A 14 -2.63 -8.20 10.19
C LEU A 14 -3.53 -9.35 9.74
N GLU A 15 -3.04 -10.59 9.74
CA GLU A 15 -3.87 -11.77 9.44
C GLU A 15 -4.98 -12.00 10.48
N ARG A 16 -4.73 -11.61 11.75
CA ARG A 16 -5.64 -11.91 12.87
C ARG A 16 -6.65 -10.82 13.22
N GLY A 17 -6.58 -9.60 12.69
CA GLY A 17 -7.68 -8.68 13.01
C GLY A 17 -7.67 -7.23 12.54
N ASP A 18 -8.90 -6.79 12.27
CA ASP A 18 -9.39 -5.40 12.24
C ASP A 18 -8.98 -4.57 13.48
N SER A 19 -8.72 -5.22 14.63
CA SER A 19 -8.37 -4.57 15.91
C SER A 19 -7.00 -3.88 15.91
N VAL A 20 -6.00 -4.41 15.20
CA VAL A 20 -4.65 -3.80 15.16
C VAL A 20 -4.61 -2.67 14.14
N VAL A 21 -5.21 -2.89 12.97
CA VAL A 21 -5.35 -1.87 11.93
C VAL A 21 -6.14 -0.68 12.46
N SER A 22 -7.23 -0.90 13.21
CA SER A 22 -8.04 0.19 13.78
C SER A 22 -7.33 1.04 14.86
N GLN A 23 -6.35 0.48 15.57
CA GLN A 23 -5.54 1.23 16.53
C GLN A 23 -4.47 2.08 15.83
N LEU A 24 -3.81 1.53 14.81
CA LEU A 24 -2.86 2.26 13.98
C LEU A 24 -3.54 3.36 13.17
N GLN A 25 -4.76 3.12 12.70
CA GLN A 25 -5.66 4.13 12.13
C GLN A 25 -5.84 5.34 13.05
N LYS A 26 -6.15 5.11 14.32
CA LYS A 26 -6.38 6.19 15.29
C LYS A 26 -5.09 6.91 15.69
N ALA A 27 -3.96 6.21 15.75
CA ALA A 27 -2.69 6.77 16.19
C ALA A 27 -1.94 7.53 15.08
N PHE A 28 -1.98 7.02 13.84
CA PHE A 28 -1.17 7.53 12.73
C PHE A 28 -1.99 8.05 11.55
N GLY A 29 -3.32 7.96 11.60
CA GLY A 29 -4.21 8.35 10.51
C GLY A 29 -4.18 7.41 9.29
N ILE A 30 -3.46 6.29 9.37
CA ILE A 30 -3.25 5.36 8.26
C ILE A 30 -4.45 4.41 8.17
N ASP A 31 -5.19 4.39 7.07
CA ASP A 31 -6.38 3.54 6.90
C ASP A 31 -6.12 2.18 6.26
N VAL A 32 -4.99 2.04 5.58
CA VAL A 32 -4.54 0.81 4.92
C VAL A 32 -3.23 0.36 5.53
N LEU A 33 -3.19 -0.86 6.07
CA LEU A 33 -1.95 -1.58 6.36
C LEU A 33 -2.11 -3.00 5.86
N THR A 34 -1.31 -3.39 4.87
CA THR A 34 -1.49 -4.67 4.18
C THR A 34 -0.16 -5.21 3.65
N ILE A 35 -0.12 -6.52 3.41
CA ILE A 35 0.98 -7.15 2.67
C ILE A 35 0.51 -7.38 1.24
N LYS A 36 1.34 -6.97 0.29
CA LYS A 36 1.14 -7.25 -1.13
C LYS A 36 2.27 -8.12 -1.62
N GLN A 37 1.89 -9.12 -2.41
CA GLN A 37 2.84 -9.97 -3.12
C GLN A 37 3.11 -9.32 -4.48
N GLY A 38 4.39 -9.12 -4.79
CA GLY A 38 4.81 -8.67 -6.13
C GLY A 38 4.76 -9.81 -7.15
N SER A 39 5.51 -9.67 -8.24
CA SER A 39 5.58 -10.70 -9.29
C SER A 39 6.18 -12.01 -8.77
N ASN A 40 7.21 -11.90 -7.92
CA ASN A 40 7.83 -13.02 -7.23
C ASN A 40 7.71 -12.86 -5.71
N ASN A 41 7.95 -13.94 -4.95
CA ASN A 41 7.94 -13.89 -3.47
C ASN A 41 8.92 -12.84 -2.92
N GLU A 42 10.09 -12.69 -3.54
CA GLU A 42 11.11 -11.70 -3.16
C GLU A 42 10.65 -10.24 -3.34
N ASP A 43 9.63 -10.01 -4.19
CA ASP A 43 9.04 -8.70 -4.45
C ASP A 43 7.86 -8.40 -3.51
N SER A 44 7.64 -9.20 -2.46
CA SER A 44 6.58 -8.93 -1.50
C SER A 44 6.93 -7.69 -0.66
N TYR A 45 5.94 -6.86 -0.36
CA TYR A 45 6.11 -5.63 0.40
C TYR A 45 4.95 -5.39 1.37
N ILE A 46 5.24 -4.67 2.44
CA ILE A 46 4.23 -4.09 3.33
C ILE A 46 3.88 -2.71 2.78
N GLU A 47 2.58 -2.43 2.65
CA GLU A 47 2.05 -1.12 2.25
C GLU A 47 1.29 -0.51 3.43
N ALA A 48 1.67 0.70 3.80
CA ALA A 48 0.95 1.56 4.73
C ALA A 48 0.44 2.79 3.97
N GLY A 49 -0.86 3.10 4.04
CA GLY A 49 -1.41 4.26 3.33
C GLY A 49 -2.69 4.83 3.91
N GLN A 50 -3.11 5.94 3.33
CA GLN A 50 -4.26 6.73 3.71
C GLN A 50 -5.07 7.15 2.47
N ASN A 51 -6.40 7.03 2.53
CA ASN A 51 -7.29 7.72 1.60
C ASN A 51 -7.62 9.12 2.15
N ILE A 52 -7.29 10.14 1.37
CA ILE A 52 -7.51 11.56 1.66
C ILE A 52 -8.70 12.04 0.82
N GLY A 53 -9.78 12.39 1.50
CA GLY A 53 -11.03 12.81 0.85
C GLY A 53 -11.61 11.72 -0.05
N ASN A 54 -12.17 12.11 -1.19
CA ASN A 54 -12.96 11.21 -2.04
C ASN A 54 -12.22 10.69 -3.29
N GLY A 55 -10.89 10.87 -3.37
CA GLY A 55 -10.19 10.54 -4.60
C GLY A 55 -8.68 10.49 -4.56
N LEU A 56 -8.02 10.79 -3.44
CA LEU A 56 -6.57 10.69 -3.33
C LEU A 56 -6.20 9.59 -2.36
N TYR A 57 -5.34 8.67 -2.78
CA TYR A 57 -4.70 7.70 -1.91
C TYR A 57 -3.19 7.96 -1.93
N VAL A 58 -2.60 7.99 -0.74
CA VAL A 58 -1.16 8.11 -0.53
C VAL A 58 -0.69 6.91 0.28
N GLY A 59 0.30 6.18 -0.24
CA GLY A 59 0.87 5.03 0.45
C GLY A 59 2.39 5.01 0.37
N TYR A 60 3.00 4.40 1.36
CA TYR A 60 4.40 4.01 1.38
C TYR A 60 4.50 2.50 1.45
N SER A 61 5.37 1.93 0.61
CA SER A 61 5.61 0.50 0.53
C SER A 61 7.07 0.19 0.84
N GLN A 62 7.29 -0.87 1.62
CA GLN A 62 8.62 -1.37 1.99
C GLN A 62 8.70 -2.86 1.69
N GLY A 63 9.69 -3.26 0.90
CA GLY A 63 10.00 -4.66 0.63
C GLY A 63 10.24 -5.46 1.91
N LEU A 64 9.69 -6.68 1.94
CA LEU A 64 9.82 -7.61 3.06
C LEU A 64 11.16 -8.34 3.02
N PHE A 65 11.59 -8.73 1.82
CA PHE A 65 12.80 -9.54 1.60
C PHE A 65 13.94 -8.76 0.94
N ASN A 66 13.71 -7.47 0.65
CA ASN A 66 14.68 -6.57 0.06
C ASN A 66 14.55 -5.17 0.69
N ARG A 67 15.49 -4.27 0.39
CA ARG A 67 15.48 -2.89 0.95
C ARG A 67 14.76 -1.89 0.04
N LEU A 68 13.92 -2.36 -0.88
CA LEU A 68 13.26 -1.51 -1.86
C LEU A 68 12.07 -0.79 -1.20
N GLY A 69 12.11 0.55 -1.23
CA GLY A 69 11.06 1.42 -0.70
C GLY A 69 10.50 2.33 -1.77
N PHE A 70 9.19 2.54 -1.79
CA PHE A 70 8.55 3.42 -2.76
C PHE A 70 7.24 4.00 -2.26
N TRP A 71 6.94 5.20 -2.76
CA TRP A 71 5.67 5.87 -2.58
C TRP A 71 4.70 5.48 -3.69
N ILE A 72 3.43 5.40 -3.33
CA ILE A 72 2.32 5.18 -4.25
C ILE A 72 1.35 6.34 -4.09
N LEU A 73 1.08 7.02 -5.21
CA LEU A 73 0.04 8.04 -5.30
C LEU A 73 -1.02 7.55 -6.27
N ARG A 74 -2.27 7.49 -5.82
CA ARG A 74 -3.41 7.14 -6.67
C ARG A 74 -4.44 8.26 -6.63
N TYR A 75 -4.70 8.89 -7.76
CA TYR A 75 -5.66 9.99 -7.87
C TYR A 75 -6.80 9.65 -8.83
N LYS A 76 -8.04 9.75 -8.34
CA LYS A 76 -9.25 9.63 -9.14
C LYS A 76 -9.52 10.96 -9.84
N ILE A 77 -9.26 11.01 -11.14
CA ILE A 77 -9.55 12.17 -11.97
C ILE A 77 -11.06 12.28 -12.20
N ASN A 78 -11.70 11.17 -12.56
CA ASN A 78 -13.15 11.05 -12.69
C ASN A 78 -13.58 9.59 -12.53
N ASP A 79 -14.86 9.28 -12.77
CA ASP A 79 -15.39 7.91 -12.62
C ASP A 79 -14.80 6.88 -13.59
N ALA A 80 -14.18 7.34 -14.68
CA ALA A 80 -13.57 6.50 -15.70
C ALA A 80 -12.04 6.59 -15.74
N LEU A 81 -11.42 7.62 -15.15
CA LEU A 81 -9.98 7.88 -15.23
C LEU A 81 -9.35 7.95 -13.84
N ARG A 82 -8.25 7.22 -13.68
CA ARG A 82 -7.38 7.24 -12.51
C ARG A 82 -5.94 7.42 -12.94
N MET A 83 -5.18 8.16 -12.15
CA MET A 83 -3.74 8.27 -12.29
C MET A 83 -3.09 7.51 -11.14
N GLU A 84 -2.08 6.71 -11.45
CA GLU A 84 -1.24 6.04 -10.48
C GLU A 84 0.20 6.48 -10.70
N THR A 85 0.93 6.68 -9.62
CA THR A 85 2.32 7.09 -9.68
C THR A 85 3.08 6.36 -8.61
N THR A 86 4.16 5.70 -9.01
CA THR A 86 5.08 4.99 -8.14
C THR A 86 6.40 5.72 -8.14
N GLN A 87 6.92 6.04 -6.96
CA GLN A 87 8.13 6.84 -6.77
C GLN A 87 9.06 6.14 -5.79
N GLY A 88 10.13 5.54 -6.31
CA GLY A 88 11.19 4.88 -5.53
C GLY A 88 12.50 4.91 -6.30
N GLU A 89 13.20 3.78 -6.39
CA GLU A 89 14.35 3.64 -7.29
C GLU A 89 13.96 3.85 -8.75
N ASN A 90 12.79 3.32 -9.13
CA ASN A 90 12.17 3.56 -10.42
C ASN A 90 10.95 4.46 -10.24
N GLN A 91 10.69 5.29 -11.26
CA GLN A 91 9.58 6.22 -11.28
C GLN A 91 8.65 5.86 -12.44
N THR A 92 7.39 5.60 -12.13
CA THR A 92 6.38 5.24 -13.12
C THR A 92 5.15 6.10 -12.92
N VAL A 93 4.53 6.50 -14.04
CA VAL A 93 3.26 7.21 -14.05
C VAL A 93 2.33 6.48 -15.02
N ASP A 94 1.23 5.97 -14.48
CA ASP A 94 0.20 5.25 -15.22
C ASP A 94 -1.11 6.03 -15.24
N ILE A 95 -1.76 6.06 -16.40
CA ILE A 95 -3.13 6.57 -16.55
C ILE A 95 -4.03 5.41 -16.92
N ILE A 96 -4.97 5.11 -16.02
CA ILE A 96 -5.84 3.96 -16.08
C ILE A 96 -7.25 4.42 -16.47
N TYR A 97 -7.71 3.96 -17.62
CA TYR A 97 -9.10 4.13 -18.06
C TYR A 97 -9.93 2.88 -17.75
N VAL A 98 -11.02 3.06 -17.03
CA VAL A 98 -11.99 2.00 -16.70
C VAL A 98 -13.31 2.29 -17.38
N ARG A 99 -13.75 1.35 -18.23
CA ARG A 99 -15.06 1.39 -18.87
C ARG A 99 -15.98 0.34 -18.25
N ARG A 100 -17.11 0.76 -17.70
CA ARG A 100 -18.18 -0.18 -17.31
C ARG A 100 -18.86 -0.69 -18.58
N LYS A 101 -18.86 -2.01 -18.78
CA LYS A 101 -19.64 -2.65 -19.83
C LYS A 101 -21.11 -2.65 -19.38
N LYS A 102 -22.01 -2.16 -20.26
CA LYS A 102 -23.47 -2.28 -20.07
C LYS A 102 -23.93 -3.68 -20.42
#